data_AF-A0A2T9J817-F1
#
_entry.id   AF-A0A2T9J817-F1
#
_cell.length_a   1.000
_cell.length_b   1.000
_cell.length_c   1.000
_cell.angle_alpha   90.00
_cell.angle_beta   90.00
_cell.angle_gamma   90.00
#
_symmetry.space_group_name_H-M   'P 1'
#
loop_
_entity.id
_entity.type
_entity.pdbx_description
1 polymer ?
#
loop_
_entity_poly.entity_id
_entity_poly.type
_entity_poly.pdbx_seq_one_letter_code
_entity_poly.pdbx_strand_id
1 'polypeptide(L)'
;ALGARGIVRPSDKALQVVLGPIADTVAGEIRAAVGAGGQAAVSAPAAAPAKAAVDAKTAKALLPGLGGKANILAVSACSSRLRLELADPSKLDEAALKAAGVRALVRLDGPVVHLVIGPNAEVVCAALAKSVAR
;
A
#
# COMPACT_ATOMS: atom_id res chain seq x y z
N ALA A 1 -4.67 -36.95 -17.92
CA ALA A 1 -5.66 -37.13 -16.85
C ALA A 1 -5.86 -35.78 -16.15
N LEU A 2 -7.11 -35.34 -16.04
CA LEU A 2 -7.51 -33.99 -15.63
C LEU A 2 -6.98 -33.60 -14.24
N GLY A 3 -6.24 -32.50 -14.18
CA GLY A 3 -5.78 -31.88 -12.94
C GLY A 3 -6.96 -31.38 -12.12
N ALA A 4 -7.40 -32.17 -11.14
CA ALA A 4 -8.45 -31.79 -10.22
C ALA A 4 -8.22 -30.38 -9.69
N ARG A 5 -9.18 -29.47 -9.92
CA ARG A 5 -9.16 -28.08 -9.44
C ARG A 5 -10.39 -27.86 -8.56
N GLY A 6 -10.22 -28.13 -7.27
CA GLY A 6 -11.22 -27.85 -6.25
C GLY A 6 -10.72 -26.73 -5.34
N ILE A 7 -11.65 -25.86 -4.91
CA ILE A 7 -11.40 -24.90 -3.84
C ILE A 7 -12.24 -25.34 -2.65
N VAL A 8 -11.59 -25.70 -1.55
CA VAL A 8 -12.24 -26.06 -0.30
C VAL A 8 -12.10 -24.87 0.65
N ARG A 9 -13.20 -24.46 1.29
CA ARG A 9 -13.20 -23.40 2.31
C ARG A 9 -13.49 -24.01 3.68
N PRO A 10 -12.47 -24.54 4.37
CA PRO A 10 -12.68 -25.19 5.66
C PRO A 10 -13.09 -24.20 6.78
N SER A 11 -12.90 -22.89 6.60
CA SER A 11 -13.47 -21.84 7.48
C SER A 11 -13.58 -20.51 6.74
N ASP A 12 -14.26 -19.51 7.32
CA ASP A 12 -14.38 -18.16 6.75
C ASP A 12 -13.04 -17.44 6.55
N LYS A 13 -11.98 -17.92 7.20
CA LYS A 13 -10.64 -17.35 7.15
C LYS A 13 -9.61 -18.24 6.45
N ALA A 14 -10.02 -19.40 5.94
CA ALA A 14 -9.10 -20.35 5.31
C ALA A 14 -9.64 -20.84 3.96
N LEU A 15 -8.79 -20.80 2.94
CA LEU A 15 -9.08 -21.29 1.60
C LEU A 15 -7.98 -22.24 1.16
N GLN A 16 -8.36 -23.47 0.84
CA GLN A 16 -7.48 -24.53 0.36
C GLN A 16 -7.71 -24.73 -1.13
N VAL A 17 -6.65 -24.60 -1.93
CA VAL A 17 -6.69 -24.85 -3.37
C VAL A 17 -6.07 -26.21 -3.63
N VAL A 18 -6.86 -27.16 -4.14
CA VAL A 18 -6.37 -28.48 -4.56
C VAL A 18 -5.91 -28.34 -6.00
N LEU A 19 -4.60 -28.50 -6.20
CA LEU A 19 -3.95 -28.60 -7.48
C LEU A 19 -3.51 -30.06 -7.61
N GLY A 20 -3.83 -30.73 -8.70
CA GLY A 20 -3.43 -32.13 -8.92
C GLY A 20 -1.91 -32.28 -9.11
N PRO A 21 -1.42 -33.09 -10.06
CA PRO A 21 0.02 -33.41 -10.22
C PRO A 21 0.92 -32.20 -10.55
N ILE A 22 0.35 -31.01 -10.77
CA ILE A 22 1.08 -29.75 -10.95
C ILE A 22 1.37 -29.03 -9.62
N ALA A 23 0.90 -29.56 -8.48
CA ALA A 23 1.02 -28.93 -7.18
C ALA A 23 2.47 -28.63 -6.80
N ASP A 24 3.40 -29.55 -7.08
CA ASP A 24 4.81 -29.39 -6.72
C ASP A 24 5.47 -28.22 -7.47
N THR A 25 5.22 -28.11 -8.78
CA THR A 25 5.72 -26.99 -9.59
C THR A 25 5.15 -25.66 -9.13
N VAL A 26 3.83 -25.59 -8.96
CA VAL A 26 3.14 -24.35 -8.54
C VAL A 26 3.53 -23.97 -7.11
N ALA A 27 3.70 -24.93 -6.20
CA ALA A 27 4.18 -24.68 -4.85
C ALA A 27 5.63 -24.17 -4.83
N GLY A 28 6.48 -24.64 -5.75
CA GLY A 28 7.83 -24.13 -5.95
C GLY A 28 7.85 -22.65 -6.34
N GLU A 29 7.04 -22.28 -7.34
CA GLU A 29 6.90 -20.89 -7.79
C GLU A 29 6.34 -19.97 -6.70
N ILE A 30 5.32 -20.44 -5.96
CA ILE A 30 4.75 -19.68 -4.84
C ILE A 30 5.79 -19.50 -3.73
N ARG A 31 6.53 -20.54 -3.35
CA ARG A 31 7.59 -20.43 -2.32
C ARG A 31 8.67 -19.44 -2.72
N ALA A 32 9.08 -19.45 -3.99
CA ALA A 32 10.04 -18.49 -4.52
C ALA A 32 9.48 -17.04 -4.47
N ALA A 33 8.21 -16.86 -4.86
CA ALA A 33 7.55 -15.55 -4.83
C ALA A 33 7.30 -15.02 -3.42
N VAL A 34 6.90 -15.89 -2.48
CA VAL A 34 6.66 -15.54 -1.07
C VAL A 34 7.97 -15.30 -0.33
N GLY A 35 9.05 -16.02 -0.67
CA GLY A 35 10.40 -15.76 -0.16
C GLY A 35 10.97 -14.39 -0.58
N ALA A 36 10.53 -13.84 -1.71
CA ALA A 36 10.92 -12.50 -2.17
C ALA A 36 10.09 -11.36 -1.54
N GLY A 37 9.01 -11.68 -0.83
CA GLY A 37 8.10 -10.70 -0.22
C GLY A 37 8.21 -10.53 1.30
N GLY A 38 9.18 -11.21 1.94
CA GLY A 38 9.26 -11.32 3.39
C GLY A 38 10.65 -11.11 3.96
N GLN A 39 11.21 -9.91 3.79
CA GLN A 39 12.27 -9.40 4.67
C GLN A 39 11.94 -7.95 5.05
N ALA A 40 10.99 -7.82 6.00
CA ALA A 40 11.00 -6.68 6.93
C ALA A 40 11.99 -7.04 8.05
N ALA A 41 13.29 -7.02 7.70
CA ALA A 41 14.36 -7.01 8.67
C ALA A 41 14.77 -5.54 8.89
N VAL A 42 14.72 -5.16 10.16
CA VAL A 42 15.04 -3.86 10.72
C VAL A 42 16.40 -3.36 10.22
N SER A 43 16.41 -2.16 9.64
CA SER A 43 17.61 -1.34 9.51
C SER A 43 17.18 0.12 9.45
N ALA A 44 17.12 0.77 10.61
CA ALA A 44 17.35 2.20 10.65
C ALA A 44 18.82 2.44 10.31
N PRO A 45 19.11 3.39 9.42
CA PRO A 45 20.14 4.35 9.78
C PRO A 45 19.70 5.80 9.54
N ALA A 46 20.33 6.65 10.33
CA ALA A 46 20.16 8.08 10.40
C ALA A 46 20.55 8.80 9.10
N ALA A 47 19.86 9.94 8.90
CA ALA A 47 20.30 11.19 8.28
C ALA A 47 21.24 11.16 7.05
N ALA A 48 20.70 11.56 5.89
CA ALA A 48 21.41 12.40 4.91
C ALA A 48 20.39 13.26 4.09
N PRO A 49 20.54 14.60 4.03
CA PRO A 49 19.55 15.51 3.48
C PRO A 49 19.81 15.77 1.98
N ALA A 50 19.18 15.00 1.08
CA ALA A 50 19.15 15.37 -0.34
C ALA A 50 17.92 14.83 -1.10
N LYS A 51 17.29 13.74 -0.63
CA LYS A 51 16.07 13.19 -1.26
C LYS A 51 14.77 13.90 -0.89
N ALA A 52 14.75 14.63 0.23
CA ALA A 52 13.55 15.27 0.78
C ALA A 52 12.86 16.29 -0.16
N ALA A 53 13.60 16.90 -1.11
CA ALA A 53 13.04 17.91 -2.01
C ALA A 53 12.12 17.30 -3.09
N VAL A 54 12.43 16.09 -3.57
CA VAL A 54 11.62 15.39 -4.57
C VAL A 54 10.32 14.90 -3.93
N ASP A 55 10.39 14.45 -2.68
CA ASP A 55 9.25 13.84 -1.97
C ASP A 55 8.29 14.87 -1.36
N ALA A 56 8.77 16.06 -0.98
CA ALA A 56 7.92 17.17 -0.53
C ALA A 56 7.01 17.70 -1.64
N LYS A 57 7.48 17.67 -2.89
CA LYS A 57 6.67 18.05 -4.07
C LYS A 57 5.55 17.04 -4.29
N THR A 58 5.85 15.74 -4.19
CA THR A 58 4.86 14.66 -4.28
C THR A 58 3.81 14.76 -3.17
N ALA A 59 4.23 15.00 -1.93
CA ALA A 59 3.30 15.21 -0.81
C ALA A 59 2.34 16.39 -1.06
N LYS A 60 2.85 17.52 -1.57
CA LYS A 60 2.01 18.67 -1.94
C LYS A 60 1.06 18.38 -3.10
N ALA A 61 1.49 17.59 -4.07
CA ALA A 61 0.66 17.18 -5.21
C ALA A 61 -0.48 16.23 -4.82
N LEU A 62 -0.31 15.45 -3.75
CA LEU A 62 -1.33 14.56 -3.21
C LEU A 62 -2.45 15.32 -2.46
N LEU A 63 -2.13 16.43 -1.79
CA LEU A 63 -3.10 17.19 -0.99
C LEU A 63 -4.41 17.56 -1.71
N PRO A 64 -4.41 18.11 -2.94
CA PRO A 64 -5.66 18.39 -3.64
C PRO A 64 -6.47 17.12 -3.93
N GLY A 65 -5.79 16.01 -4.28
CA GLY A 65 -6.43 14.73 -4.53
C GLY A 65 -7.00 14.05 -3.28
N LEU A 66 -6.49 14.40 -2.09
CA LEU A 66 -6.99 13.91 -0.79
C LEU A 66 -8.19 14.71 -0.26
N GLY A 67 -8.66 15.74 -0.97
CA GLY A 67 -9.70 16.64 -0.47
C GLY A 67 -9.16 17.70 0.51
N GLY A 68 -7.84 17.94 0.50
CA GLY A 68 -7.17 18.94 1.31
C GLY A 68 -6.69 18.44 2.67
N LYS A 69 -5.91 19.28 3.37
CA LYS A 69 -5.28 18.94 4.66
C LYS A 69 -6.30 18.61 5.74
N ALA A 70 -7.43 19.33 5.76
CA ALA A 70 -8.48 19.17 6.77
C ALA A 70 -9.23 17.83 6.65
N ASN A 71 -9.11 17.14 5.51
CA ASN A 71 -9.73 15.83 5.33
C ASN A 71 -8.89 14.68 5.92
N ILE A 72 -7.63 14.91 6.29
CA ILE A 72 -6.71 13.88 6.77
C ILE A 72 -6.74 13.86 8.30
N LEU A 73 -7.29 12.79 8.89
CA LEU A 73 -7.33 12.58 10.34
C LEU A 73 -6.04 11.94 10.84
N ALA A 74 -5.56 10.92 10.14
CA ALA A 74 -4.31 10.24 10.47
C ALA A 74 -3.60 9.76 9.21
N VAL A 75 -2.27 9.69 9.28
CA VAL A 75 -1.43 9.17 8.20
C VAL A 75 -0.36 8.25 8.78
N SER A 76 -0.20 7.08 8.15
CA SER A 76 0.81 6.08 8.51
C SER A 76 1.35 5.44 7.24
N ALA A 77 2.61 5.00 7.26
CA ALA A 77 3.23 4.30 6.14
C ALA A 77 3.66 2.88 6.55
N CYS A 78 3.54 1.96 5.61
CA CYS A 78 4.04 0.60 5.68
C CYS A 78 4.80 0.29 4.38
N SER A 79 6.13 0.39 4.41
CA SER A 79 7.08 0.08 3.33
C SER A 79 6.75 0.71 1.96
N SER A 80 5.78 0.18 1.22
CA SER A 80 5.34 0.66 -0.10
C SER A 80 3.95 1.30 -0.13
N ARG A 81 3.23 1.27 0.99
CA ARG A 81 1.83 1.70 1.13
C ARG A 81 1.68 2.78 2.19
N LEU A 82 0.80 3.74 1.92
CA LEU A 82 0.31 4.72 2.88
C LEU A 82 -1.09 4.32 3.32
N ARG A 83 -1.31 4.26 4.63
CA ARG A 83 -2.63 4.14 5.25
C ARG A 83 -3.04 5.53 5.76
N LEU A 84 -4.08 6.05 5.16
CA LEU A 84 -4.72 7.31 5.50
C LEU A 84 -6.04 7.04 6.19
N GLU A 85 -6.33 7.82 7.20
CA GLU A 85 -7.66 7.92 7.79
C GLU A 85 -8.22 9.29 7.42
N LEU A 86 -9.37 9.30 6.75
CA LEU A 86 -9.99 10.48 6.19
C LEU A 86 -11.34 10.75 6.85
N ALA A 87 -11.67 12.03 7.04
CA ALA A 87 -12.99 12.43 7.54
C ALA A 87 -14.09 12.14 6.52
N ASP A 88 -13.81 12.36 5.23
CA ASP A 88 -14.72 12.11 4.13
C ASP A 88 -13.97 11.51 2.92
N PRO A 89 -14.03 10.18 2.73
CA PRO A 89 -13.38 9.50 1.60
C PRO A 89 -14.06 9.80 0.25
N SER A 90 -15.23 10.44 0.23
CA SER A 90 -15.94 10.80 -1.02
C SER A 90 -15.25 11.94 -1.77
N LYS A 91 -14.47 12.76 -1.06
CA LYS A 91 -13.70 13.89 -1.60
C LYS A 91 -12.37 13.49 -2.24
N LEU A 92 -12.10 12.19 -2.34
CA LEU A 92 -10.91 11.65 -3.00
C LEU A 92 -11.04 11.76 -4.52
N ASP A 93 -10.10 12.45 -5.14
CA ASP A 93 -9.93 12.48 -6.59
C ASP A 93 -8.85 11.47 -7.01
N GLU A 94 -9.30 10.31 -7.49
CA GLU A 94 -8.39 9.25 -7.93
C GLU A 94 -7.54 9.64 -9.16
N ALA A 95 -8.07 10.51 -10.03
CA ALA A 95 -7.34 10.94 -11.23
C ALA A 95 -6.19 11.86 -10.84
N ALA A 96 -6.44 12.82 -9.94
CA ALA A 96 -5.40 13.68 -9.38
C ALA A 96 -4.35 12.88 -8.60
N LEU A 97 -4.77 11.88 -7.81
CA LEU A 97 -3.85 11.02 -7.05
C LEU A 97 -2.98 10.16 -7.96
N LYS A 98 -3.53 9.58 -9.03
CA LYS A 98 -2.76 8.85 -10.04
C LYS A 98 -1.75 9.75 -10.74
N ALA A 99 -2.14 10.98 -11.11
CA ALA A 99 -1.25 11.97 -11.70
C ALA A 99 -0.13 12.41 -10.73
N ALA A 100 -0.40 12.41 -9.42
CA ALA A 100 0.58 12.67 -8.36
C ALA A 100 1.54 11.49 -8.09
N GLY A 101 1.36 10.35 -8.77
CA GLY A 101 2.26 9.19 -8.68
C GLY A 101 1.73 8.02 -7.83
N VAL A 102 0.45 8.04 -7.45
CA VAL A 102 -0.20 6.87 -6.82
C VAL A 102 -0.40 5.78 -7.86
N ARG A 103 0.15 4.59 -7.61
CA ARG A 103 0.02 3.42 -8.49
C ARG A 103 -1.32 2.72 -8.33
N ALA A 104 -1.81 2.64 -7.10
CA ALA A 104 -3.10 2.04 -6.80
C ALA A 104 -3.72 2.70 -5.57
N LEU A 105 -5.05 2.78 -5.58
CA LEU A 105 -5.86 3.27 -4.48
C LEU A 105 -6.80 2.14 -4.07
N VAL A 106 -6.86 1.86 -2.77
CA VAL A 106 -7.73 0.84 -2.19
C VAL A 106 -8.56 1.51 -1.11
N ARG A 107 -9.87 1.53 -1.30
CA ARG A 107 -10.83 1.99 -0.29
C ARG A 107 -11.24 0.77 0.53
N LEU A 108 -11.10 0.85 1.84
CA LEU A 108 -11.71 -0.11 2.75
C LEU A 108 -13.07 0.44 3.16
N ASP A 109 -13.99 -0.42 3.59
CA ASP A 109 -15.26 0.03 4.15
C ASP A 109 -14.97 0.90 5.40
N GLY A 110 -15.27 2.21 5.31
CA GLY A 110 -15.05 3.18 6.39
C GLY A 110 -14.10 4.34 6.03
N PRO A 111 -13.50 5.02 7.04
CA PRO A 111 -12.67 6.21 6.83
C PRO A 111 -11.25 5.89 6.35
N VAL A 112 -10.89 4.62 6.19
CA VAL A 112 -9.51 4.19 5.94
C VAL A 112 -9.28 3.96 4.45
N VAL A 113 -8.24 4.60 3.91
CA VAL A 113 -7.84 4.49 2.51
C VAL A 113 -6.36 4.14 2.41
N HIS A 114 -6.04 3.16 1.58
CA HIS A 114 -4.67 2.75 1.31
C HIS A 114 -4.22 3.25 -0.06
N LEU A 115 -3.09 3.95 -0.10
CA LEU A 115 -2.44 4.38 -1.32
C LEU A 115 -1.14 3.60 -1.54
N VAL A 116 -0.95 3.06 -2.73
CA VAL A 116 0.29 2.40 -3.13
C VAL A 116 1.15 3.41 -3.88
N ILE A 117 2.24 3.87 -3.25
CA ILE A 117 3.17 4.85 -3.85
C ILE A 117 4.48 4.16 -4.27
N GLY A 118 4.87 3.09 -3.58
CA GLY A 118 6.15 2.41 -3.79
C GLY A 118 7.20 2.81 -2.73
N PRO A 119 8.51 2.67 -2.99
CA PRO A 119 9.56 2.69 -1.97
C PRO A 119 9.72 4.02 -1.23
N ASN A 120 9.12 5.11 -1.73
CA ASN A 120 9.18 6.43 -1.09
C ASN A 120 7.99 6.70 -0.13
N ALA A 121 7.14 5.70 0.15
CA ALA A 121 5.93 5.88 0.95
C ALA A 121 6.20 6.48 2.34
N GLU A 122 7.28 6.06 3.01
CA GLU A 122 7.68 6.59 4.32
C GLU A 122 8.07 8.07 4.27
N VAL A 123 8.81 8.49 3.25
CA VAL A 123 9.21 9.89 3.09
C VAL A 123 8.01 10.77 2.79
N VAL A 124 7.10 10.30 1.92
CA VAL A 124 5.85 10.99 1.60
C VAL A 124 4.94 11.08 2.83
N CYS A 125 4.89 10.04 3.67
CA CYS A 125 4.16 10.05 4.94
C CYS A 125 4.69 11.12 5.88
N ALA A 126 6.01 11.17 6.10
CA ALA A 126 6.63 12.17 6.97
C ALA A 126 6.39 13.61 6.46
N ALA A 127 6.41 13.81 5.13
CA ALA A 127 6.13 15.11 4.52
C ALA A 127 4.64 15.51 4.63
N LEU A 128 3.71 14.57 4.48
CA LEU A 128 2.28 14.78 4.69
C LEU A 128 1.98 15.09 6.15
N ALA A 129 2.52 14.31 7.10
CA ALA A 129 2.35 14.53 8.53
C ALA A 129 2.80 15.94 8.95
N LYS A 130 3.97 16.39 8.49
CA LYS A 130 4.46 17.78 8.71
C LYS A 130 3.57 18.84 8.07
N SER A 131 2.91 18.53 6.96
CA SER A 131 2.04 19.47 6.25
C SER A 131 0.65 19.59 6.88
N VAL A 132 0.17 18.55 7.57
CA VAL A 132 -1.13 18.51 8.27
C VAL A 132 -1.01 19.04 9.70
N ALA A 133 0.12 18.81 10.38
CA ALA A 133 0.38 19.32 11.73
C ALA A 133 0.63 20.86 11.80
N ARG A 134 0.57 21.56 10.67
CA ARG A 134 0.92 22.98 10.53
C ARG A 134 -0.18 23.74 9.81
#